data_AF-M1BV02-F1
#
_entry.id   AF-M1BV02-F1
#
_cell.length_a   1.000
_cell.length_b   1.000
_cell.length_c   1.000
_cell.angle_alpha   90.00
_cell.angle_beta   90.00
_cell.angle_gamma   90.00
#
_symmetry.space_group_name_H-M   'P 1'
#
loop_
_entity.id
_entity.type
_entity.pdbx_description
1 polymer ?
#
loop_
_entity_poly.entity_id
_entity_poly.type
_entity_poly.pdbx_seq_one_letter_code
_entity_poly.pdbx_strand_id
1 'polypeptide(L)'
;MEKQKDNEGEIEKEEANNSLVLFSALRENIADVLKFLERLKNEENQKALDEDQVEKLKSELAFICTYVQLSYSELEKFEDLMTAKGQEAENLLRSILHDVDNNVACKYDMYHVLANLRDNIDHCISSHHRCKSSATMHEEQLNFLLLNLHYLSKFHAEHKLPLVTQYEILQNVCGKMNDFHGLIVNGCVEHEIVEYVLPQFQLMAERVGRFLWDDQIDGNFRLFKLAHLLMKILPIELEVMHICYTNLKASTSEEVGHFIKQLLQTSPDILREYLIHLQEHMITVTTPSTLGARNIHVMIEFLLIILSDMPKDFIHHDKLFDLLALVGALIKQVSTLVRDLEEKLRNKESTNETTLVSDLEEESRNKEGTDQTNHATLDLLENICNIRQFEIAKKRLRI
;
A
#
# COMPACT_ATOMS: atom_id res chain seq x y z
N MET A 1 3.77 -5.70 -41.78
CA MET A 1 3.94 -5.03 -40.47
C MET A 1 2.60 -4.66 -39.84
N GLU A 2 1.60 -4.14 -40.56
CA GLU A 2 0.24 -3.91 -40.01
C GLU A 2 -0.52 -5.20 -39.65
N LYS A 3 -0.60 -6.20 -40.55
CA LYS A 3 -1.29 -7.47 -40.28
C LYS A 3 -0.74 -8.30 -39.10
N GLN A 4 0.48 -8.02 -38.66
CA GLN A 4 1.11 -8.75 -37.56
C GLN A 4 0.77 -8.10 -36.20
N LYS A 5 0.55 -6.77 -36.17
CA LYS A 5 0.04 -6.05 -34.99
C LYS A 5 -1.43 -6.34 -34.72
N ASP A 6 -2.26 -6.48 -35.76
CA ASP A 6 -3.70 -6.74 -35.59
C ASP A 6 -3.96 -8.14 -35.00
N ASN A 7 -3.22 -9.16 -35.44
CA ASN A 7 -3.33 -10.52 -34.90
C ASN A 7 -2.78 -10.63 -33.46
N GLU A 8 -1.73 -9.88 -33.12
CA GLU A 8 -1.16 -9.86 -31.77
C GLU A 8 -2.15 -9.21 -30.77
N GLY A 9 -2.84 -8.15 -31.20
CA GLY A 9 -3.90 -7.51 -30.40
C GLY A 9 -5.18 -8.35 -30.24
N GLU A 10 -5.52 -9.23 -31.20
CA GLU A 10 -6.65 -10.17 -31.05
C GLU A 10 -6.32 -11.31 -30.07
N ILE A 11 -5.11 -11.87 -30.14
CA ILE A 11 -4.65 -12.92 -29.21
C ILE A 11 -4.57 -12.39 -27.78
N GLU A 12 -4.06 -11.17 -27.58
CA GLU A 12 -3.98 -10.53 -26.25
C GLU A 12 -5.36 -10.31 -25.61
N LYS A 13 -6.36 -9.95 -26.42
CA LYS A 13 -7.74 -9.81 -25.94
C LYS A 13 -8.36 -11.15 -25.55
N GLU A 14 -8.10 -12.20 -26.31
CA GLU A 14 -8.61 -13.56 -26.01
C GLU A 14 -7.97 -14.11 -24.73
N GLU A 15 -6.66 -13.92 -24.54
CA GLU A 15 -5.94 -14.31 -23.31
C GLU A 15 -6.42 -13.54 -22.08
N ALA A 16 -6.62 -12.22 -22.19
CA ALA A 16 -7.17 -11.40 -21.11
C ALA A 16 -8.61 -11.81 -20.72
N ASN A 17 -9.46 -12.11 -21.71
CA ASN A 17 -10.82 -12.59 -21.46
C ASN A 17 -10.82 -13.94 -20.74
N ASN A 18 -9.93 -14.86 -21.12
CA ASN A 18 -9.82 -16.16 -20.46
C ASN A 18 -9.33 -16.02 -19.01
N SER A 19 -8.34 -15.16 -18.74
CA SER A 19 -7.86 -14.88 -17.38
C SER A 19 -8.96 -14.27 -16.50
N LEU A 20 -9.75 -13.35 -17.04
CA LEU A 20 -10.88 -12.73 -16.32
C LEU A 20 -11.96 -13.76 -15.96
N VAL A 21 -12.29 -14.67 -16.87
CA VAL A 21 -13.28 -15.74 -16.64
C VAL A 21 -12.80 -16.67 -15.53
N LEU A 22 -11.53 -17.07 -15.55
CA LEU A 22 -10.95 -17.94 -14.52
C LEU A 22 -10.95 -17.29 -13.14
N PHE A 23 -10.51 -16.03 -13.09
CA PHE A 23 -10.55 -15.26 -11.85
C PHE A 23 -11.98 -15.10 -11.31
N SER A 24 -12.96 -14.86 -12.20
CA SER A 24 -14.37 -14.74 -11.81
C SER A 24 -14.91 -16.04 -11.21
N ALA A 25 -14.63 -17.19 -11.84
CA ALA A 25 -15.04 -18.50 -11.33
C ALA A 25 -14.41 -18.83 -9.96
N LEU A 26 -13.12 -18.51 -9.79
CA LEU A 26 -12.43 -18.66 -8.50
C LEU A 26 -13.05 -17.76 -7.42
N ARG A 27 -13.33 -16.49 -7.75
CA ARG A 27 -13.97 -15.52 -6.85
C ARG A 27 -15.36 -16.01 -6.40
N GLU A 28 -16.15 -16.58 -7.31
CA GLU A 28 -17.46 -17.15 -6.98
C GLU A 28 -17.34 -18.32 -6.01
N ASN A 29 -16.42 -19.26 -6.25
CA ASN A 29 -16.22 -20.40 -5.35
C ASN A 29 -15.77 -19.96 -3.96
N ILE A 30 -14.89 -18.96 -3.87
CA ILE A 30 -14.46 -18.39 -2.59
C ILE A 30 -15.64 -17.71 -1.89
N ALA A 31 -16.47 -16.96 -2.61
CA ALA A 31 -17.67 -16.35 -2.05
C ALA A 31 -18.65 -17.41 -1.50
N ASP A 32 -18.80 -18.54 -2.18
CA ASP A 32 -19.61 -19.67 -1.70
C ASP A 32 -19.05 -20.29 -0.41
N VAL A 33 -17.73 -20.48 -0.32
CA VAL A 33 -17.07 -20.95 0.91
C VAL A 33 -17.27 -19.96 2.06
N LEU A 34 -17.05 -18.67 1.83
CA LEU A 34 -17.21 -17.64 2.88
C LEU A 34 -18.67 -17.56 3.37
N LYS A 35 -19.63 -17.62 2.44
CA LYS A 35 -21.06 -17.63 2.75
C LYS A 35 -21.46 -18.89 3.54
N PHE A 36 -20.87 -20.03 3.23
CA PHE A 36 -21.04 -21.24 4.03
C PHE A 36 -20.52 -21.06 5.45
N LEU A 37 -19.31 -20.53 5.64
CA LEU A 37 -18.73 -20.28 6.96
C LEU A 37 -19.62 -19.34 7.80
N GLU A 38 -20.16 -18.28 7.19
CA GLU A 38 -21.07 -17.35 7.86
C GLU A 38 -22.39 -18.03 8.27
N ARG A 39 -22.97 -18.86 7.40
CA ARG A 39 -24.18 -19.63 7.72
C ARG A 39 -23.92 -20.64 8.83
N LEU A 40 -22.78 -21.32 8.77
CA LEU A 40 -22.40 -22.33 9.75
C LEU A 40 -22.24 -21.73 11.15
N LYS A 41 -21.70 -20.51 11.25
CA LYS A 41 -21.63 -19.76 12.51
C LYS A 41 -23.01 -19.53 13.15
N ASN A 42 -24.07 -19.47 12.35
CA ASN A 42 -25.44 -19.21 12.78
C ASN A 42 -26.31 -20.48 12.87
N GLU A 43 -25.79 -21.67 12.56
CA GLU A 43 -26.58 -22.90 12.53
C GLU A 43 -26.75 -23.47 13.95
N GLU A 44 -28.02 -23.62 14.39
CA GLU A 44 -28.34 -24.16 15.70
C GLU A 44 -27.87 -25.63 15.83
N ASN A 45 -27.34 -25.99 17.00
CA ASN A 45 -26.85 -27.34 17.34
C ASN A 45 -25.54 -27.79 16.66
N GLN A 46 -24.79 -26.88 16.03
CA GLN A 46 -23.42 -27.17 15.59
C GLN A 46 -22.40 -26.94 16.71
N LYS A 47 -21.29 -27.68 16.64
CA LYS A 47 -20.12 -27.40 17.48
C LYS A 47 -19.60 -26.00 17.16
N ALA A 48 -19.14 -25.28 18.18
CA ALA A 48 -18.49 -24.00 17.96
C ALA A 48 -17.30 -24.16 17.01
N LEU A 49 -17.26 -23.34 15.97
CA LEU A 49 -16.16 -23.30 15.03
C LEU A 49 -14.89 -22.82 15.73
N ASP A 50 -13.76 -23.42 15.36
CA ASP A 50 -12.45 -22.90 15.71
C ASP A 50 -12.23 -21.60 14.91
N GLU A 51 -12.38 -20.46 15.58
CA GLU A 51 -12.28 -19.13 14.95
C GLU A 51 -10.87 -18.90 14.36
N ASP A 52 -9.82 -19.48 14.95
CA ASP A 52 -8.46 -19.38 14.43
C ASP A 52 -8.31 -20.16 13.12
N GLN A 53 -8.92 -21.34 13.00
CA GLN A 53 -8.94 -22.10 11.74
C GLN A 53 -9.73 -21.39 10.64
N VAL A 54 -10.88 -20.80 11.00
CA VAL A 54 -11.71 -20.04 10.07
C VAL A 54 -10.96 -18.81 9.56
N GLU A 55 -10.32 -18.05 10.44
CA GLU A 55 -9.56 -16.86 10.07
C GLU A 55 -8.33 -17.23 9.23
N LYS A 56 -7.66 -18.33 9.58
CA LYS A 56 -6.57 -18.86 8.75
C LYS A 56 -7.06 -19.25 7.35
N LEU A 57 -8.17 -19.96 7.22
CA LEU A 57 -8.73 -20.32 5.91
C LEU A 57 -9.03 -19.08 5.06
N LYS A 58 -9.68 -18.06 5.64
CA LYS A 58 -9.92 -16.79 4.94
C LYS A 58 -8.62 -16.15 4.46
N SER A 59 -7.58 -16.15 5.29
CA SER A 59 -6.25 -15.63 4.91
C SER A 59 -5.64 -16.37 3.72
N GLU A 60 -5.77 -17.70 3.67
CA GLU A 60 -5.27 -18.50 2.53
C GLU A 60 -6.08 -18.24 1.26
N LEU A 61 -7.41 -18.14 1.35
CA LEU A 61 -8.26 -17.83 0.19
C LEU A 61 -7.98 -16.42 -0.35
N ALA A 62 -7.84 -15.42 0.54
CA ALA A 62 -7.47 -14.06 0.15
C ALA A 62 -6.08 -13.99 -0.49
N PHE A 63 -5.12 -14.77 0.03
CA PHE A 63 -3.79 -14.92 -0.57
C PHE A 63 -3.90 -15.47 -1.99
N ILE A 64 -4.57 -16.62 -2.16
CA ILE A 64 -4.75 -17.26 -3.47
C ILE A 64 -5.40 -16.28 -4.47
N CYS A 65 -6.49 -15.61 -4.10
CA CYS A 65 -7.15 -14.61 -4.92
C CYS A 65 -6.24 -13.43 -5.33
N THR A 66 -5.40 -12.96 -4.41
CA THR A 66 -4.47 -11.86 -4.64
C THR A 66 -3.45 -12.25 -5.70
N TYR A 67 -2.87 -13.44 -5.59
CA TYR A 67 -1.78 -13.85 -6.47
C TYR A 67 -2.22 -14.46 -7.79
N VAL A 68 -3.48 -14.91 -7.90
CA VAL A 68 -4.07 -15.15 -9.22
C VAL A 68 -4.18 -13.84 -10.01
N GLN A 69 -4.61 -12.74 -9.38
CA GLN A 69 -4.65 -11.43 -10.05
C GLN A 69 -3.27 -10.88 -10.35
N LEU A 70 -2.31 -11.06 -9.44
CA LEU A 70 -0.93 -10.61 -9.61
C LEU A 70 -0.05 -11.62 -10.35
N SER A 71 -0.61 -12.65 -10.97
CA SER A 71 0.14 -13.73 -11.64
C SER A 71 1.04 -13.22 -12.77
N TYR A 72 0.68 -12.09 -13.40
CA TYR A 72 1.50 -11.39 -14.39
C TYR A 72 2.81 -10.80 -13.83
N SER A 73 2.99 -10.80 -12.51
CA SER A 73 4.10 -10.13 -11.83
C SER A 73 5.41 -10.95 -11.78
N GLU A 74 5.61 -12.00 -12.56
CA GLU A 74 6.84 -12.82 -12.54
C GLU A 74 7.30 -13.18 -11.11
N LEU A 75 6.42 -13.83 -10.35
CA LEU A 75 6.65 -14.16 -8.94
C LEU A 75 7.53 -15.41 -8.81
N GLU A 76 8.61 -15.33 -8.02
CA GLU A 76 9.51 -16.48 -7.79
C GLU A 76 8.74 -17.64 -7.14
N LYS A 77 8.94 -18.86 -7.64
CA LYS A 77 8.29 -20.10 -7.13
C LYS A 77 6.76 -20.03 -7.12
N PHE A 78 6.16 -19.29 -8.06
CA PHE A 78 4.71 -19.13 -8.16
C PHE A 78 3.95 -20.45 -8.09
N GLU A 79 4.27 -21.40 -8.98
CA GLU A 79 3.58 -22.70 -9.05
C GLU A 79 3.69 -23.48 -7.74
N ASP A 80 4.91 -23.59 -7.20
CA ASP A 80 5.17 -24.34 -5.97
C ASP A 80 4.42 -23.73 -4.77
N LEU A 81 4.52 -22.41 -4.59
CA LEU A 81 3.91 -21.72 -3.44
C LEU A 81 2.39 -21.71 -3.57
N MET A 82 1.83 -21.41 -4.75
CA MET A 82 0.38 -21.44 -4.97
C MET A 82 -0.19 -22.84 -4.80
N THR A 83 0.52 -23.88 -5.23
CA THR A 83 0.09 -25.28 -5.02
C THR A 83 0.06 -25.62 -3.53
N ALA A 84 1.11 -25.26 -2.78
CA ALA A 84 1.16 -25.47 -1.34
C ALA A 84 0.03 -24.72 -0.62
N LYS A 85 -0.25 -23.48 -1.03
CA LYS A 85 -1.31 -22.63 -0.48
C LYS A 85 -2.70 -23.16 -0.79
N GLY A 86 -2.94 -23.63 -2.01
CA GLY A 86 -4.16 -24.33 -2.40
C GLY A 86 -4.41 -25.57 -1.55
N GLN A 87 -3.36 -26.38 -1.31
CA GLN A 87 -3.47 -27.56 -0.44
C GLN A 87 -3.74 -27.20 1.02
N GLU A 88 -3.14 -26.12 1.54
CA GLU A 88 -3.38 -25.62 2.88
C GLU A 88 -4.84 -25.17 3.06
N ALA A 89 -5.39 -24.43 2.11
CA ALA A 89 -6.80 -24.04 2.10
C ALA A 89 -7.74 -25.26 2.04
N GLU A 90 -7.45 -26.25 1.19
CA GLU A 90 -8.24 -27.49 1.10
C GLU A 90 -8.23 -28.26 2.43
N ASN A 91 -7.06 -28.37 3.07
CA ASN A 91 -6.91 -29.06 4.34
C ASN A 91 -7.66 -28.36 5.48
N LEU A 92 -7.59 -27.02 5.55
CA LEU A 92 -8.33 -26.23 6.52
C LEU A 92 -9.85 -26.37 6.32
N LEU A 93 -10.31 -26.29 5.07
CA LEU A 93 -11.74 -26.45 4.77
C LEU A 93 -12.22 -27.87 5.09
N ARG A 94 -11.43 -28.92 4.79
CA ARG A 94 -11.74 -30.30 5.20
C ARG A 94 -11.77 -30.48 6.70
N SER A 95 -10.85 -29.86 7.44
CA SER A 95 -10.83 -29.88 8.90
C SER A 95 -12.12 -29.30 9.47
N ILE A 96 -12.55 -28.14 8.96
CA ILE A 96 -13.81 -27.50 9.33
C ILE A 96 -14.99 -28.44 9.03
N LEU A 97 -15.04 -29.02 7.83
CA LEU A 97 -16.14 -29.92 7.43
C LEU A 97 -16.20 -31.22 8.24
N HIS A 98 -15.06 -31.73 8.72
CA HIS A 98 -15.04 -32.93 9.57
C HIS A 98 -15.76 -32.71 10.91
N ASP A 99 -15.73 -31.48 11.43
CA ASP A 99 -16.38 -31.11 12.69
C ASP A 99 -17.86 -30.75 12.52
N VAL A 100 -18.36 -30.71 11.28
CA VAL A 100 -19.74 -30.37 10.92
C VAL A 100 -20.55 -31.63 10.65
N ASP A 101 -21.82 -31.64 11.03
CA ASP A 101 -22.73 -32.74 10.63
C ASP A 101 -22.78 -32.87 9.10
N ASN A 102 -22.51 -34.06 8.58
CA ASN A 102 -22.56 -34.37 7.15
C ASN A 102 -23.87 -33.91 6.48
N ASN A 103 -25.00 -33.90 7.21
CA ASN A 103 -26.27 -33.41 6.69
C ASN A 103 -26.22 -31.90 6.37
N VAL A 104 -25.46 -31.12 7.14
CA VAL A 104 -25.26 -29.68 6.92
C VAL A 104 -24.28 -29.44 5.77
N ALA A 105 -23.20 -30.21 5.67
CA ALA A 105 -22.29 -30.13 4.52
C ALA A 105 -23.00 -30.45 3.20
N CYS A 106 -23.86 -31.47 3.18
CA CYS A 106 -24.69 -31.83 2.02
C CYS A 106 -25.77 -30.78 1.71
N LYS A 107 -26.39 -30.17 2.73
CA LYS A 107 -27.39 -29.10 2.57
C LYS A 107 -26.84 -27.91 1.77
N TYR A 108 -25.55 -27.62 1.92
CA TYR A 108 -24.87 -26.51 1.25
C TYR A 108 -23.99 -26.95 0.06
N ASP A 109 -24.09 -28.22 -0.36
CA ASP A 109 -23.33 -28.78 -1.50
C ASP A 109 -21.81 -28.55 -1.41
N MET A 110 -21.25 -28.60 -0.19
CA MET A 110 -19.88 -28.19 0.06
C MET A 110 -18.84 -29.10 -0.60
N TYR A 111 -19.17 -30.35 -0.88
CA TYR A 111 -18.26 -31.26 -1.59
C TYR A 111 -18.06 -30.83 -3.05
N HIS A 112 -19.12 -30.34 -3.70
CA HIS A 112 -19.02 -29.78 -5.05
C HIS A 112 -18.27 -28.44 -5.05
N VAL A 113 -18.55 -27.56 -4.08
CA VAL A 113 -17.81 -26.29 -3.90
C VAL A 113 -16.31 -26.55 -3.69
N LEU A 114 -15.96 -27.53 -2.85
CA LEU A 114 -14.57 -27.93 -2.59
C LEU A 114 -13.87 -28.42 -3.86
N ALA A 115 -14.55 -29.28 -4.64
CA ALA A 115 -14.01 -29.79 -5.89
C ALA A 115 -13.76 -28.66 -6.90
N ASN A 116 -14.74 -27.77 -7.09
CA ASN A 116 -14.62 -26.64 -8.02
C ASN A 116 -13.55 -25.65 -7.57
N LEU A 117 -13.46 -25.35 -6.28
CA LEU A 117 -12.41 -24.48 -5.74
C LEU A 117 -11.03 -25.03 -6.08
N ARG A 118 -10.81 -26.33 -5.83
CA ARG A 118 -9.55 -27.01 -6.13
C ARG A 118 -9.24 -26.97 -7.63
N ASP A 119 -10.19 -27.34 -8.46
CA ASP A 119 -10.02 -27.37 -9.92
C ASP A 119 -9.74 -25.96 -10.48
N ASN A 120 -10.42 -24.93 -9.97
CA ASN A 120 -10.20 -23.55 -10.38
C ASN A 120 -8.83 -23.01 -9.92
N ILE A 121 -8.36 -23.37 -8.72
CA ILE A 121 -7.01 -23.03 -8.27
C ILE A 121 -5.97 -23.70 -9.17
N ASP A 122 -6.07 -25.01 -9.38
CA ASP A 122 -5.16 -25.79 -10.23
C ASP A 122 -5.12 -25.21 -11.66
N HIS A 123 -6.28 -24.81 -12.19
CA HIS A 123 -6.39 -24.19 -13.50
C HIS A 123 -5.75 -22.80 -13.55
N CYS A 124 -5.98 -21.95 -12.53
CA CYS A 124 -5.35 -20.63 -12.44
C CYS A 124 -3.83 -20.75 -12.41
N ILE A 125 -3.30 -21.68 -11.59
CA ILE A 125 -1.86 -21.96 -11.51
C ILE A 125 -1.34 -22.38 -12.89
N SER A 126 -1.97 -23.36 -13.53
CA SER A 126 -1.53 -23.86 -14.83
C SER A 126 -1.58 -22.80 -15.95
N SER A 127 -2.45 -21.79 -15.80
CA SER A 127 -2.65 -20.72 -16.78
C SER A 127 -1.79 -19.47 -16.55
N HIS A 128 -1.00 -19.41 -15.48
CA HIS A 128 -0.34 -18.17 -15.04
C HIS A 128 0.59 -17.56 -16.11
N HIS A 129 1.32 -18.41 -16.85
CA HIS A 129 2.22 -17.99 -17.94
C HIS A 129 1.50 -17.34 -19.13
N ARG A 130 0.17 -17.41 -19.18
CA ARG A 130 -0.66 -16.79 -20.23
C ARG A 130 -1.18 -15.40 -19.83
N CYS A 131 -0.91 -14.95 -18.59
CA CYS A 131 -1.32 -13.63 -18.13
C CYS A 131 -0.29 -12.58 -18.56
N LYS A 132 -0.60 -11.81 -19.62
CA LYS A 132 0.25 -10.69 -20.06
C LYS A 132 0.03 -9.44 -19.21
N SER A 133 1.13 -8.86 -18.74
CA SER A 133 1.21 -7.56 -18.07
C SER A 133 1.17 -6.41 -19.08
N SER A 134 0.01 -5.85 -19.40
CA SER A 134 -0.04 -4.56 -20.14
C SER A 134 -1.36 -3.77 -20.06
N ALA A 135 -2.44 -4.32 -19.51
CA ALA A 135 -3.70 -3.60 -19.36
C ALA A 135 -3.80 -2.90 -17.99
N THR A 136 -4.33 -1.67 -17.97
CA THR A 136 -4.88 -1.06 -16.75
C THR A 136 -5.86 -2.06 -16.13
N MET A 137 -5.63 -2.44 -14.86
CA MET A 137 -6.55 -3.33 -14.15
C MET A 137 -7.96 -2.74 -14.21
N HIS A 138 -8.97 -3.58 -14.47
CA HIS A 138 -10.34 -3.10 -14.41
C HIS A 138 -10.67 -2.66 -12.98
N GLU A 139 -11.54 -1.67 -12.82
CA GLU A 139 -11.91 -1.08 -11.53
C GLU A 139 -12.38 -2.13 -10.53
N GLU A 140 -13.18 -3.12 -10.96
CA GLU A 140 -13.62 -4.22 -10.10
C GLU A 140 -12.47 -5.11 -9.62
N GLN A 141 -11.48 -5.37 -10.48
CA GLN A 141 -10.29 -6.15 -10.12
C GLN A 141 -9.45 -5.37 -9.12
N LEU A 142 -9.21 -4.09 -9.37
CA LEU A 142 -8.44 -3.24 -8.47
C LEU A 142 -9.11 -3.14 -7.10
N ASN A 143 -10.43 -2.94 -7.06
CA ASN A 143 -11.21 -2.92 -5.83
C ASN A 143 -11.02 -4.21 -5.01
N PHE A 144 -11.14 -5.36 -5.68
CA PHE A 144 -11.00 -6.66 -5.03
C PHE A 144 -9.56 -6.95 -4.60
N LEU A 145 -8.56 -6.51 -5.36
CA LEU A 145 -7.16 -6.59 -4.99
C LEU A 145 -6.84 -5.75 -3.75
N LEU A 146 -7.28 -4.48 -3.71
CA LEU A 146 -7.09 -3.60 -2.55
C LEU A 146 -7.76 -4.17 -1.29
N LEU A 147 -8.97 -4.71 -1.43
CA LEU A 147 -9.68 -5.36 -0.33
C LEU A 147 -8.88 -6.54 0.25
N ASN A 148 -8.37 -7.43 -0.61
CA ASN A 148 -7.58 -8.57 -0.15
C ASN A 148 -6.24 -8.13 0.45
N LEU A 149 -5.55 -7.14 -0.13
CA LEU A 149 -4.29 -6.63 0.41
C LEU A 149 -4.47 -5.95 1.77
N HIS A 150 -5.57 -5.22 1.97
CA HIS A 150 -5.93 -4.71 3.28
C HIS A 150 -6.16 -5.84 4.28
N TYR A 151 -6.95 -6.85 3.89
CA TYR A 151 -7.21 -8.00 4.73
C TYR A 151 -5.95 -8.79 5.09
N LEU A 152 -5.07 -9.06 4.12
CA LEU A 152 -3.81 -9.75 4.33
C LEU A 152 -2.87 -8.94 5.23
N SER A 153 -2.77 -7.63 5.02
CA SER A 153 -1.97 -6.75 5.88
C SER A 153 -2.46 -6.77 7.32
N LYS A 154 -3.80 -6.71 7.51
CA LYS A 154 -4.44 -6.86 8.83
C LYS A 154 -4.12 -8.21 9.47
N PHE A 155 -4.28 -9.30 8.72
CA PHE A 155 -3.97 -10.63 9.23
C PHE A 155 -2.51 -10.77 9.66
N HIS A 156 -1.57 -10.18 8.91
CA HIS A 156 -0.15 -10.17 9.29
C HIS A 156 0.08 -9.35 10.55
N ALA A 157 -0.54 -8.18 10.67
CA ALA A 157 -0.45 -7.34 11.86
C ALA A 157 -1.03 -8.03 13.09
N GLU A 158 -2.19 -8.66 13.01
CA GLU A 158 -2.88 -9.21 14.19
C GLU A 158 -2.37 -10.61 14.59
N HIS A 159 -2.09 -11.48 13.62
CA HIS A 159 -1.87 -12.90 13.88
C HIS A 159 -0.43 -13.38 13.66
N LYS A 160 0.30 -12.81 12.68
CA LYS A 160 1.67 -13.25 12.40
C LYS A 160 2.72 -12.45 13.14
N LEU A 161 2.59 -11.12 13.20
CA LEU A 161 3.60 -10.20 13.72
C LEU A 161 3.00 -9.06 14.57
N PRO A 162 2.23 -9.37 15.64
CA PRO A 162 1.54 -8.37 16.47
C PRO A 162 2.43 -7.42 17.24
N LEU A 163 3.74 -7.68 17.29
CA LEU A 163 4.71 -6.80 17.94
C LEU A 163 5.45 -5.88 16.94
N VAL A 164 5.14 -5.98 15.64
CA VAL A 164 5.79 -5.17 14.59
C VAL A 164 4.83 -4.07 14.16
N THR A 165 4.99 -2.89 14.74
CA THR A 165 4.14 -1.69 14.49
C THR A 165 4.09 -1.27 13.02
N GLN A 166 5.12 -1.58 12.22
CA GLN A 166 5.15 -1.29 10.80
C GLN A 166 4.11 -2.07 9.99
N TYR A 167 3.70 -3.26 10.45
CA TYR A 167 2.60 -4.01 9.82
C TYR A 167 1.24 -3.37 10.10
N GLU A 168 1.06 -2.75 11.28
CA GLU A 168 -0.12 -1.92 11.58
C GLU A 168 -0.16 -0.69 10.66
N ILE A 169 0.98 -0.07 10.38
CA ILE A 169 1.08 1.03 9.41
C ILE A 169 0.72 0.54 8.00
N LEU A 170 1.28 -0.59 7.56
CA LEU A 170 0.94 -1.17 6.26
C LEU A 170 -0.56 -1.45 6.14
N GLN A 171 -1.17 -2.05 7.17
CA GLN A 171 -2.61 -2.26 7.24
C GLN A 171 -3.38 -0.94 7.11
N ASN A 172 -2.99 0.10 7.86
CA ASN A 172 -3.66 1.40 7.83
C ASN A 172 -3.57 2.06 6.44
N VAL A 173 -2.40 1.99 5.79
CA VAL A 173 -2.20 2.51 4.43
C VAL A 173 -3.10 1.77 3.44
N CYS A 174 -3.09 0.44 3.47
CA CYS A 174 -3.95 -0.38 2.59
C CYS A 174 -5.43 -0.10 2.82
N GLY A 175 -5.86 0.00 4.09
CA GLY A 175 -7.23 0.33 4.45
C GLY A 175 -7.67 1.68 3.89
N LYS A 176 -6.85 2.73 4.07
CA LYS A 176 -7.14 4.07 3.53
C LYS A 176 -7.25 4.10 2.01
N MET A 177 -6.37 3.41 1.28
CA MET A 177 -6.47 3.38 -0.17
C MET A 177 -7.71 2.62 -0.63
N ASN A 178 -8.06 1.54 0.05
CA ASN A 178 -9.30 0.80 -0.19
C ASN A 178 -10.53 1.68 0.09
N ASP A 179 -10.55 2.44 1.19
CA ASP A 179 -11.65 3.33 1.54
C ASP A 179 -11.77 4.51 0.57
N PHE A 180 -10.64 5.10 0.13
CA PHE A 180 -10.64 6.14 -0.90
C PHE A 180 -11.11 5.60 -2.25
N HIS A 181 -10.72 4.36 -2.60
CA HIS A 181 -11.24 3.69 -3.79
C HIS A 181 -12.76 3.49 -3.68
N GLY A 182 -13.28 3.21 -2.48
CA GLY A 182 -14.72 3.21 -2.21
C GLY A 182 -15.40 4.55 -2.55
N LEU A 183 -14.77 5.68 -2.21
CA LEU A 183 -15.28 7.00 -2.60
C LEU A 183 -15.33 7.19 -4.12
N ILE A 184 -14.36 6.63 -4.85
CA ILE A 184 -14.33 6.63 -6.33
C ILE A 184 -15.52 5.84 -6.86
N VAL A 185 -15.68 4.60 -6.42
CA VAL A 185 -16.78 3.70 -6.84
C VAL A 185 -18.16 4.30 -6.53
N ASN A 186 -18.27 5.03 -5.43
CA ASN A 186 -19.51 5.70 -5.03
C ASN A 186 -19.77 7.02 -5.79
N GLY A 187 -18.88 7.44 -6.68
CA GLY A 187 -19.03 8.69 -7.45
C GLY A 187 -18.83 9.96 -6.62
N CYS A 188 -18.14 9.87 -5.48
CA CYS A 188 -17.83 11.02 -4.62
C CYS A 188 -16.61 11.83 -5.08
N VAL A 189 -15.88 11.33 -6.09
CA VAL A 189 -14.62 11.89 -6.57
C VAL A 189 -14.76 12.25 -8.06
N GLU A 190 -14.30 13.45 -8.44
CA GLU A 190 -14.35 13.93 -9.82
C GLU A 190 -13.48 13.07 -10.75
N HIS A 191 -13.92 12.95 -12.01
CA HIS A 191 -13.31 12.06 -12.99
C HIS A 191 -11.81 12.36 -13.22
N GLU A 192 -11.43 13.62 -13.25
CA GLU A 192 -10.04 14.06 -13.43
C GLU A 192 -9.12 13.56 -12.29
N ILE A 193 -9.65 13.50 -11.06
CA ILE A 193 -8.94 12.96 -9.89
C ILE A 193 -8.87 11.44 -9.99
N VAL A 194 -9.95 10.78 -10.42
CA VAL A 194 -10.00 9.32 -10.61
C VAL A 194 -8.95 8.86 -11.61
N GLU A 195 -8.87 9.50 -12.78
CA GLU A 195 -7.86 9.19 -13.82
C GLU A 195 -6.42 9.34 -13.29
N TYR A 196 -6.20 10.31 -12.41
CA TYR A 196 -4.89 10.56 -11.81
C TYR A 196 -4.51 9.55 -10.71
N VAL A 197 -5.48 9.10 -9.90
CA VAL A 197 -5.22 8.27 -8.71
C VAL A 197 -5.20 6.78 -9.02
N LEU A 198 -6.06 6.28 -9.91
CA LEU A 198 -6.17 4.84 -10.19
C LEU A 198 -4.83 4.16 -10.55
N PRO A 199 -3.99 4.73 -11.45
CA PRO A 199 -2.70 4.12 -11.76
C PRO A 199 -1.77 4.01 -10.54
N GLN A 200 -1.87 4.96 -9.60
CA GLN A 200 -1.06 4.95 -8.37
C GLN A 200 -1.54 3.87 -7.42
N PHE A 201 -2.85 3.62 -7.33
CA PHE A 201 -3.41 2.56 -6.51
C PHE A 201 -3.04 1.18 -7.03
N GLN A 202 -3.09 0.97 -8.35
CA GLN A 202 -2.59 -0.25 -8.96
C GLN A 202 -1.10 -0.46 -8.65
N LEU A 203 -0.27 0.58 -8.82
CA LEU A 203 1.16 0.51 -8.50
C LEU A 203 1.42 0.23 -7.01
N MET A 204 0.63 0.81 -6.10
CA MET A 204 0.72 0.50 -4.68
C MET A 204 0.37 -0.96 -4.43
N ALA A 205 -0.74 -1.43 -4.99
CA ALA A 205 -1.24 -2.79 -4.80
C ALA A 205 -0.21 -3.82 -5.27
N GLU A 206 0.42 -3.61 -6.43
CA GLU A 206 1.51 -4.45 -6.93
C GLU A 206 2.72 -4.46 -6.01
N ARG A 207 3.13 -3.31 -5.47
CA ARG A 207 4.27 -3.21 -4.52
C ARG A 207 4.00 -3.94 -3.22
N VAL A 208 2.81 -3.74 -2.65
CA VAL A 208 2.39 -4.41 -1.40
C VAL A 208 2.25 -5.92 -1.65
N GLY A 209 1.61 -6.31 -2.74
CA GLY A 209 1.44 -7.72 -3.12
C GLY A 209 2.76 -8.45 -3.29
N ARG A 210 3.73 -7.86 -4.00
CA ARG A 210 5.09 -8.42 -4.10
C ARG A 210 5.77 -8.56 -2.75
N PHE A 211 5.68 -7.54 -1.89
CA PHE A 211 6.28 -7.62 -0.55
C PHE A 211 5.68 -8.77 0.28
N LEU A 212 4.34 -8.90 0.31
CA LEU A 212 3.67 -9.98 1.05
C LEU A 212 3.99 -11.37 0.49
N TRP A 213 4.32 -11.46 -0.80
CA TRP A 213 4.77 -12.68 -1.45
C TRP A 213 6.18 -13.06 -1.00
N ASP A 214 7.11 -12.11 -1.09
CA ASP A 214 8.51 -12.29 -0.67
C ASP A 214 8.61 -12.63 0.81
N ASP A 215 7.70 -12.11 1.65
CA ASP A 215 7.60 -12.45 3.08
C ASP A 215 7.35 -13.95 3.32
N GLN A 216 6.70 -14.65 2.37
CA GLN A 216 6.51 -16.11 2.44
C GLN A 216 7.78 -16.90 2.11
N ILE A 217 8.68 -16.33 1.30
CA ILE A 217 9.86 -17.04 0.78
C ILE A 217 11.10 -16.76 1.63
N ASP A 218 11.32 -15.52 2.06
CA ASP A 218 12.54 -15.06 2.72
C ASP A 218 12.24 -14.36 4.04
N GLY A 219 12.35 -15.11 5.14
CA GLY A 219 12.08 -14.62 6.49
C GLY A 219 13.17 -13.73 7.11
N ASN A 220 14.35 -13.60 6.50
CA ASN A 220 15.54 -13.07 7.18
C ASN A 220 15.73 -11.55 7.06
N PHE A 221 15.00 -10.86 6.17
CA PHE A 221 15.14 -9.40 5.94
C PHE A 221 13.83 -8.62 6.01
N ARG A 222 12.81 -9.20 6.66
CA ARG A 222 11.42 -8.69 6.62
C ARG A 222 11.26 -7.23 7.04
N LEU A 223 11.91 -6.81 8.14
CA LEU A 223 11.79 -5.43 8.65
C LEU A 223 12.42 -4.39 7.72
N PHE A 224 13.61 -4.67 7.18
CA PHE A 224 14.27 -3.76 6.24
C PHE A 224 13.48 -3.63 4.93
N LYS A 225 12.96 -4.77 4.42
CA LYS A 225 12.09 -4.78 3.24
C LYS A 225 10.78 -4.01 3.50
N LEU A 226 10.23 -4.09 4.72
CA LEU A 226 9.01 -3.38 5.10
C LEU A 226 9.23 -1.87 5.16
N ALA A 227 10.30 -1.39 5.81
CA ALA A 227 10.65 0.04 5.80
C ALA A 227 10.81 0.57 4.36
N HIS A 228 11.49 -0.19 3.49
CA HIS A 228 11.65 0.17 2.09
C HIS A 228 10.33 0.16 1.30
N LEU A 229 9.41 -0.76 1.61
CA LEU A 229 8.05 -0.76 1.05
C LEU A 229 7.30 0.50 1.49
N LEU A 230 7.28 0.80 2.79
CA LEU A 230 6.62 1.98 3.36
C LEU A 230 7.09 3.26 2.66
N MET A 231 8.39 3.39 2.44
CA MET A 231 8.97 4.50 1.68
C MET A 231 8.43 4.66 0.26
N LYS A 232 8.00 3.57 -0.39
CA LYS A 232 7.43 3.56 -1.75
C LYS A 232 5.93 3.79 -1.78
N ILE A 233 5.19 3.43 -0.74
CA ILE A 233 3.72 3.50 -0.72
C ILE A 233 3.18 4.74 0.01
N LEU A 234 3.89 5.23 1.02
CA LEU A 234 3.48 6.42 1.79
C LEU A 234 3.43 7.72 0.98
N PRO A 235 4.27 7.94 -0.05
CA PRO A 235 4.07 9.06 -0.98
C PRO A 235 2.71 9.06 -1.67
N ILE A 236 2.11 7.89 -1.91
CA ILE A 236 0.78 7.78 -2.54
C ILE A 236 -0.30 8.19 -1.52
N GLU A 237 -0.16 7.78 -0.26
CA GLU A 237 -1.05 8.26 0.81
C GLU A 237 -0.97 9.77 1.00
N LEU A 238 0.24 10.35 0.94
CA LEU A 238 0.43 11.81 0.96
C LEU A 238 -0.29 12.51 -0.18
N GLU A 239 -0.34 11.89 -1.37
CA GLU A 239 -1.08 12.43 -2.51
C GLU A 239 -2.59 12.39 -2.26
N VAL A 240 -3.12 11.26 -1.79
CA VAL A 240 -4.53 11.12 -1.41
C VAL A 240 -4.91 12.15 -0.36
N MET A 241 -4.05 12.34 0.63
CA MET A 241 -4.21 13.33 1.69
C MET A 241 -4.26 14.75 1.10
N HIS A 242 -3.34 15.10 0.21
CA HIS A 242 -3.36 16.38 -0.49
C HIS A 242 -4.65 16.59 -1.31
N ILE A 243 -5.10 15.58 -2.05
CA ILE A 243 -6.35 15.61 -2.83
C ILE A 243 -7.55 15.85 -1.92
N CYS A 244 -7.60 15.16 -0.78
CA CYS A 244 -8.69 15.34 0.19
C CYS A 244 -8.75 16.78 0.71
N TYR A 245 -7.59 17.40 0.93
CA TYR A 245 -7.50 18.73 1.50
C TYR A 245 -7.75 19.87 0.52
N THR A 246 -7.45 19.65 -0.75
CA THR A 246 -7.58 20.66 -1.80
C THR A 246 -8.89 20.54 -2.55
N ASN A 247 -9.32 19.32 -2.90
CA ASN A 247 -10.48 19.09 -3.75
C ASN A 247 -11.70 18.62 -2.96
N LEU A 248 -11.53 17.77 -1.94
CA LEU A 248 -12.67 17.15 -1.24
C LEU A 248 -13.08 17.86 0.05
N LYS A 249 -12.31 18.84 0.53
CA LYS A 249 -12.59 19.56 1.79
C LYS A 249 -13.98 20.20 1.84
N ALA A 250 -14.45 20.72 0.71
CA ALA A 250 -15.75 21.38 0.61
C ALA A 250 -16.90 20.41 0.23
N SER A 251 -16.61 19.11 0.11
CA SER A 251 -17.62 18.12 -0.23
C SER A 251 -18.71 18.05 0.85
N THR A 252 -19.96 17.97 0.42
CA THR A 252 -21.12 17.77 1.30
C THR A 252 -21.41 16.28 1.54
N SER A 253 -20.63 15.37 0.96
CA SER A 253 -20.81 13.92 1.14
C SER A 253 -20.42 13.49 2.56
N GLU A 254 -21.33 12.78 3.23
CA GLU A 254 -21.09 12.23 4.56
C GLU A 254 -19.97 11.19 4.54
N GLU A 255 -19.89 10.39 3.47
CA GLU A 255 -18.83 9.38 3.26
C GLU A 255 -17.45 10.05 3.15
N VAL A 256 -17.37 11.15 2.40
CA VAL A 256 -16.14 11.95 2.28
C VAL A 256 -15.75 12.56 3.63
N GLY A 257 -16.72 13.13 4.36
CA GLY A 257 -16.49 13.68 5.69
C GLY A 257 -15.99 12.63 6.69
N HIS A 258 -16.55 11.42 6.64
CA HIS A 258 -16.11 10.29 7.46
C HIS A 258 -14.67 9.85 7.10
N PHE A 259 -14.38 9.68 5.82
CA PHE A 259 -13.05 9.31 5.33
C PHE A 259 -11.99 10.34 5.77
N ILE A 260 -12.27 11.63 5.57
CA ILE A 260 -11.39 12.72 6.01
C ILE A 260 -11.09 12.62 7.50
N LYS A 261 -12.10 12.35 8.33
CA LYS A 261 -11.92 12.22 9.78
C LYS A 261 -11.00 11.04 10.13
N GLN A 262 -11.17 9.89 9.50
CA GLN A 262 -10.31 8.72 9.71
C GLN A 262 -8.87 8.98 9.26
N LEU A 263 -8.71 9.63 8.11
CA LEU A 263 -7.41 10.04 7.59
C LEU A 263 -6.67 10.90 8.63
N LEU A 264 -7.31 11.94 9.15
CA LEU A 264 -6.72 12.82 10.17
C LEU A 264 -6.30 12.12 11.46
N GLN A 265 -7.07 11.13 11.91
CA GLN A 265 -6.80 10.43 13.16
C GLN A 265 -5.54 9.59 13.11
N THR A 266 -5.20 9.07 11.94
CA THR A 266 -4.13 8.08 11.76
C THR A 266 -2.90 8.66 11.04
N SER A 267 -3.07 9.75 10.28
CA SER A 267 -1.97 10.41 9.55
C SER A 267 -0.79 10.84 10.42
N PRO A 268 -0.93 11.39 11.64
CA PRO A 268 0.23 11.84 12.42
C PRO A 268 1.26 10.73 12.67
N ASP A 269 0.79 9.56 13.12
CA ASP A 269 1.66 8.41 13.42
C ASP A 269 2.30 7.85 12.14
N ILE A 270 1.53 7.77 11.05
CA ILE A 270 2.02 7.29 9.75
C ILE A 270 3.08 8.23 9.16
N LEU A 271 2.83 9.55 9.19
CA LEU A 271 3.76 10.56 8.71
C LEU A 271 5.05 10.62 9.55
N ARG A 272 4.92 10.37 10.85
CA ARG A 272 6.08 10.28 11.75
C ARG A 272 6.95 9.08 11.37
N GLU A 273 6.37 7.90 11.18
CA GLU A 273 7.14 6.72 10.77
C GLU A 273 7.78 6.93 9.39
N TYR A 274 7.04 7.53 8.44
CA TYR A 274 7.59 7.88 7.13
C TYR A 274 8.86 8.72 7.24
N LEU A 275 8.83 9.76 8.08
CA LEU A 275 9.96 10.65 8.28
C LEU A 275 11.14 9.97 8.96
N ILE A 276 10.90 9.06 9.91
CA ILE A 276 11.96 8.24 10.53
C ILE A 276 12.67 7.42 9.45
N HIS A 277 11.91 6.70 8.62
CA HIS A 277 12.50 5.90 7.54
C HIS A 277 13.17 6.74 6.45
N LEU A 278 12.60 7.90 6.12
CA LEU A 278 13.21 8.84 5.18
C LEU A 278 14.55 9.37 5.73
N GLN A 279 14.62 9.62 7.05
CA GLN A 279 15.85 10.03 7.72
C GLN A 279 16.92 8.95 7.72
N GLU A 280 16.54 7.71 8.07
CA GLU A 280 17.43 6.54 8.03
C GLU A 280 17.95 6.32 6.60
N HIS A 281 17.07 6.38 5.61
CA HIS A 281 17.43 6.25 4.20
C HIS A 281 18.45 7.31 3.79
N MET A 282 18.20 8.57 4.15
CA MET A 282 19.12 9.68 3.90
C MET A 282 20.50 9.45 4.52
N ILE A 283 20.58 8.92 5.74
CA ILE A 283 21.86 8.59 6.39
C ILE A 283 22.61 7.50 5.60
N THR A 284 21.90 6.52 5.04
CA THR A 284 22.53 5.44 4.27
C THR A 284 22.99 5.86 2.87
N VAL A 285 22.27 6.78 2.22
CA VAL A 285 22.54 7.18 0.82
C VAL A 285 23.49 8.37 0.73
N THR A 286 23.61 9.19 1.79
CA THR A 286 24.41 10.42 1.75
C THR A 286 25.65 10.35 2.63
N THR A 287 26.78 10.88 2.15
CA THR A 287 27.90 11.23 3.03
C THR A 287 27.52 12.51 3.83
N PRO A 288 27.74 12.57 5.16
CA PRO A 288 27.27 13.66 6.05
C PRO A 288 27.77 15.09 5.74
N SER A 289 28.56 15.27 4.68
CA SER A 289 29.32 16.48 4.38
C SER A 289 28.67 17.41 3.35
N THR A 290 27.61 17.00 2.64
CA THR A 290 26.92 17.91 1.70
C THR A 290 25.93 18.83 2.43
N LEU A 291 26.02 20.14 2.17
CA LEU A 291 25.15 21.15 2.80
C LEU A 291 23.65 20.88 2.55
N GLY A 292 23.30 20.39 1.35
CA GLY A 292 21.93 20.01 1.01
C GLY A 292 21.38 18.88 1.87
N ALA A 293 22.18 17.82 2.13
CA ALA A 293 21.76 16.72 3.01
C ALA A 293 21.54 17.19 4.45
N ARG A 294 22.38 18.10 4.95
CA ARG A 294 22.23 18.69 6.30
C ARG A 294 20.93 19.48 6.43
N ASN A 295 20.61 20.30 5.42
CA ASN A 295 19.37 21.08 5.44
C ASN A 295 18.13 20.18 5.45
N ILE A 296 18.11 19.16 4.58
CA ILE A 296 17.01 18.18 4.54
C ILE A 296 16.88 17.44 5.87
N HIS A 297 18.01 17.01 6.48
CA HIS A 297 17.99 16.35 7.78
C HIS A 297 17.40 17.24 8.87
N VAL A 298 17.79 18.51 8.93
CA VAL A 298 17.21 19.50 9.86
C VAL A 298 15.70 19.67 9.63
N MET A 299 15.25 19.68 8.38
CA MET A 299 13.83 19.78 8.04
C MET A 299 13.04 18.56 8.51
N ILE A 300 13.58 17.35 8.32
CA ILE A 300 12.97 16.11 8.83
C ILE A 300 12.84 16.16 10.36
N GLU A 301 13.90 16.54 11.07
CA GLU A 301 13.89 16.70 12.53
C GLU A 301 12.81 17.69 13.00
N PHE A 302 12.69 18.86 12.35
CA PHE A 302 11.64 19.82 12.69
C PHE A 302 10.23 19.26 12.49
N LEU A 303 10.00 18.54 11.39
CA LEU A 303 8.70 17.93 11.11
C LEU A 303 8.39 16.79 12.10
N LEU A 304 9.38 16.00 12.49
CA LEU A 304 9.26 14.97 13.52
C LEU A 304 8.87 15.56 14.88
N ILE A 305 9.46 16.71 15.27
CA ILE A 305 9.07 17.42 16.48
C ILE A 305 7.61 17.86 16.40
N ILE A 306 7.19 18.47 15.29
CA ILE A 306 5.81 18.94 15.09
C ILE A 306 4.80 17.78 15.22
N LEU A 307 5.10 16.64 14.60
CA LEU A 307 4.23 15.46 14.64
C LEU A 307 4.24 14.78 16.03
N SER A 308 5.38 14.78 16.73
CA SER A 308 5.50 14.15 18.06
C SER A 308 4.83 14.98 19.15
N ASP A 309 4.87 16.31 19.05
CA ASP A 309 4.24 17.24 19.98
C ASP A 309 2.74 17.46 19.68
N MET A 310 2.22 16.81 18.65
CA MET A 310 0.82 16.92 18.23
C MET A 310 -0.11 16.28 19.29
N PRO A 311 -0.98 17.05 19.98
CA PRO A 311 -1.85 16.50 21.02
C PRO A 311 -2.87 15.52 20.41
N LYS A 312 -3.13 14.39 21.07
CA LYS A 312 -4.10 13.39 20.55
C LYS A 312 -5.56 13.86 20.67
N ASP A 313 -5.84 14.81 21.57
CA ASP A 313 -7.18 15.26 21.94
C ASP A 313 -7.50 16.68 21.43
N PHE A 314 -7.51 16.90 20.12
CA PHE A 314 -7.84 18.21 19.56
C PHE A 314 -9.32 18.58 19.73
N ILE A 315 -9.57 19.75 20.32
CA ILE A 315 -10.92 20.34 20.48
C ILE A 315 -11.41 21.00 19.18
N HIS A 316 -10.50 21.39 18.27
CA HIS A 316 -10.82 22.06 17.01
C HIS A 316 -10.27 21.29 15.80
N HIS A 317 -11.08 20.38 15.27
CA HIS A 317 -10.71 19.52 14.13
C HIS A 317 -10.32 20.31 12.88
N ASP A 318 -10.92 21.47 12.61
CA ASP A 318 -10.61 22.29 11.43
C ASP A 318 -9.16 22.82 11.45
N LYS A 319 -8.65 23.21 12.61
CA LYS A 319 -7.27 23.72 12.75
C LYS A 319 -6.23 22.62 12.69
N LEU A 320 -6.55 21.45 13.25
CA LEU A 320 -5.72 20.25 13.11
C LEU A 320 -5.62 19.86 11.64
N PHE A 321 -6.76 19.88 10.95
CA PHE A 321 -6.85 19.57 9.54
C PHE A 321 -5.95 20.49 8.70
N ASP A 322 -6.04 21.81 8.89
CA ASP A 322 -5.19 22.76 8.16
C ASP A 322 -3.70 22.58 8.48
N LEU A 323 -3.35 22.27 9.74
CA LEU A 323 -1.97 21.98 10.14
C LEU A 323 -1.45 20.70 9.48
N LEU A 324 -2.23 19.62 9.49
CA LEU A 324 -1.85 18.35 8.85
C LEU A 324 -1.74 18.49 7.34
N ALA A 325 -2.60 19.28 6.71
CA ALA A 325 -2.47 19.60 5.29
C ALA A 325 -1.14 20.29 4.98
N LEU A 326 -0.76 21.27 5.78
CA LEU A 326 0.51 21.96 5.64
C LEU A 326 1.71 21.02 5.90
N VAL A 327 1.68 20.25 7.00
CA VAL A 327 2.73 19.28 7.33
C VAL A 327 2.88 18.23 6.24
N GLY A 328 1.78 17.65 5.75
CA GLY A 328 1.78 16.70 4.64
C GLY A 328 2.39 17.27 3.36
N ALA A 329 2.05 18.51 3.01
CA ALA A 329 2.64 19.21 1.86
C ALA A 329 4.16 19.41 2.02
N LEU A 330 4.64 19.79 3.21
CA LEU A 330 6.07 19.91 3.47
C LEU A 330 6.79 18.56 3.41
N ILE A 331 6.19 17.49 3.93
CA ILE A 331 6.75 16.14 3.86
C ILE A 331 6.89 15.69 2.40
N LYS A 332 5.88 15.96 1.54
CA LYS A 332 5.95 15.67 0.11
C LYS A 332 7.10 16.44 -0.58
N GLN A 333 7.32 17.70 -0.21
CA GLN A 333 8.45 18.48 -0.71
C GLN A 333 9.80 17.91 -0.24
N VAL A 334 9.93 17.60 1.06
CA VAL A 334 11.13 16.95 1.62
C VAL A 334 11.43 15.63 0.91
N SER A 335 10.42 14.79 0.70
CA SER A 335 10.55 13.53 -0.05
C SER A 335 11.08 13.74 -1.48
N THR A 336 10.59 14.78 -2.16
CA THR A 336 11.07 15.14 -3.50
C THR A 336 12.53 15.61 -3.47
N LEU A 337 12.90 16.45 -2.50
CA LEU A 337 14.28 16.90 -2.33
C LEU A 337 15.25 15.74 -2.07
N VAL A 338 14.83 14.75 -1.26
CA VAL A 338 15.61 13.52 -1.02
C VAL A 338 15.83 12.78 -2.34
N ARG A 339 14.76 12.50 -3.10
CA ARG A 339 14.86 11.80 -4.39
C ARG A 339 15.78 12.54 -5.37
N ASP A 340 15.64 13.85 -5.50
CA ASP A 340 16.46 14.68 -6.40
C ASP A 340 17.93 14.66 -5.97
N LEU A 341 18.20 14.65 -4.67
CA LEU A 341 19.56 14.54 -4.13
C LEU A 341 20.17 13.18 -4.45
N GLU A 342 19.43 12.09 -4.24
CA GLU A 342 19.90 10.74 -4.58
C GLU A 342 20.23 10.61 -6.07
N GLU A 343 19.38 11.13 -6.94
CA GLU A 343 19.60 11.10 -8.38
C GLU A 343 20.88 11.87 -8.77
N LYS A 344 21.09 13.06 -8.18
CA LYS A 344 22.31 13.84 -8.37
C LYS A 344 23.55 13.06 -7.92
N LEU A 345 23.48 12.32 -6.82
CA LEU A 345 24.61 11.52 -6.33
C LEU A 345 24.92 10.34 -7.26
N ARG A 346 23.90 9.60 -7.71
CA ARG A 346 24.07 8.50 -8.68
C ARG A 346 24.73 8.98 -9.98
N ASN A 347 24.33 10.14 -10.49
CA ASN A 347 24.87 10.71 -11.72
C ASN A 347 26.33 11.20 -11.58
N LYS A 348 26.75 11.61 -10.38
CA LYS A 348 28.15 12.00 -10.08
C LYS A 348 29.07 10.79 -9.95
N GLU A 349 28.57 9.70 -9.39
CA GLU A 349 29.34 8.46 -9.24
C GLU A 349 29.60 7.79 -10.60
N SER A 350 28.64 7.86 -11.53
CA SER A 350 28.78 7.32 -12.89
C SER A 350 29.68 8.15 -13.83
N THR A 351 30.10 9.35 -13.44
CA THR A 351 30.96 10.23 -14.26
C THR A 351 32.43 10.28 -13.81
N ASN A 352 32.76 9.69 -12.66
CA ASN A 352 34.08 9.84 -12.02
C ASN A 352 34.89 8.53 -11.92
N GLU A 353 35.04 7.82 -13.03
CA GLU A 353 36.01 6.71 -13.12
C GLU A 353 37.47 7.19 -13.29
N THR A 354 37.81 8.49 -13.19
CA THR A 354 39.23 8.92 -13.33
C THR A 354 39.74 10.17 -12.60
N THR A 355 39.01 10.82 -11.69
CA THR A 355 39.57 12.01 -10.98
C THR A 355 38.95 12.24 -9.59
N LEU A 356 39.20 11.32 -8.65
CA LEU A 356 38.59 11.38 -7.31
C LEU A 356 39.34 12.20 -6.24
N VAL A 357 40.43 12.93 -6.58
CA VAL A 357 41.22 13.63 -5.54
C VAL A 357 41.45 15.11 -5.81
N SER A 358 41.48 15.57 -7.07
CA SER A 358 41.77 16.99 -7.39
C SER A 358 40.56 17.92 -7.25
N ASP A 359 39.34 17.40 -7.45
CA ASP A 359 38.17 18.27 -7.68
C ASP A 359 37.46 18.64 -6.37
N LEU A 360 37.71 17.90 -5.28
CA LEU A 360 37.10 18.13 -3.95
C LEU A 360 37.68 19.36 -3.23
N GLU A 361 38.90 19.81 -3.55
CA GLU A 361 39.50 21.01 -2.96
C GLU A 361 39.20 22.31 -3.74
N GLU A 362 38.70 22.20 -4.97
CA GLU A 362 38.39 23.36 -5.83
C GLU A 362 36.90 23.70 -5.82
N GLU A 363 36.01 22.71 -5.69
CA GLU A 363 34.56 22.95 -5.64
C GLU A 363 34.08 23.53 -4.29
N SER A 364 34.85 23.38 -3.21
CA SER A 364 34.60 24.05 -1.92
C SER A 364 34.94 25.54 -1.93
N ARG A 365 35.68 26.03 -2.94
CA ARG A 365 36.05 27.45 -3.08
C ARG A 365 35.25 28.21 -4.11
N ASN A 366 34.64 27.54 -5.10
CA ASN A 366 34.19 28.22 -6.34
C ASN A 366 32.77 27.84 -6.86
N LYS A 367 31.78 27.52 -6.03
CA LYS A 367 30.37 27.50 -6.48
C LYS A 367 29.38 28.08 -5.46
N GLU A 368 29.33 29.41 -5.40
CA GLU A 368 28.05 30.12 -5.48
C GLU A 368 27.48 29.87 -6.88
N GLY A 369 26.39 29.10 -6.99
CA GLY A 369 25.72 28.75 -8.25
C GLY A 369 25.46 27.24 -8.34
N THR A 370 24.29 26.75 -7.94
CA THR A 370 23.05 26.91 -8.70
C THR A 370 21.80 26.74 -7.81
N ASP A 371 20.83 27.60 -8.06
CA ASP A 371 19.99 28.29 -7.08
C ASP A 371 18.54 27.76 -7.03
N GLN A 372 18.36 26.43 -7.00
CA GLN A 372 17.02 25.84 -6.98
C GLN A 372 16.76 25.04 -5.71
N THR A 373 17.75 24.26 -5.26
CA THR A 373 17.69 23.58 -3.97
C THR A 373 17.78 24.59 -2.81
N ASN A 374 18.58 25.66 -2.94
CA ASN A 374 18.68 26.70 -1.92
C ASN A 374 17.40 27.54 -1.81
N HIS A 375 16.79 27.93 -2.94
CA HIS A 375 15.52 28.65 -2.95
C HIS A 375 14.38 27.80 -2.37
N ALA A 376 14.24 26.55 -2.81
CA ALA A 376 13.25 25.63 -2.25
C ALA A 376 13.48 25.39 -0.74
N THR A 377 14.74 25.28 -0.31
CA THR A 377 15.08 25.17 1.12
C THR A 377 14.70 26.45 1.89
N LEU A 378 14.89 27.64 1.31
CA LEU A 378 14.50 28.91 1.93
C LEU A 378 12.97 29.04 2.05
N ASP A 379 12.22 28.71 0.99
CA ASP A 379 10.74 28.72 1.02
C ASP A 379 10.19 27.72 2.07
N LEU A 380 10.81 26.54 2.18
CA LEU A 380 10.49 25.55 3.22
C LEU A 380 10.85 26.03 4.63
N LEU A 381 12.01 26.68 4.81
CA LEU A 381 12.40 27.25 6.11
C LEU A 381 11.47 28.39 6.54
N GLU A 382 11.00 29.20 5.60
CA GLU A 382 10.00 30.22 5.86
C GLU A 382 8.66 29.59 6.27
N ASN A 383 8.23 28.52 5.59
CA ASN A 383 7.04 27.75 5.97
C ASN A 383 7.17 27.08 7.35
N ILE A 384 8.34 26.51 7.68
CA ILE A 384 8.62 25.95 9.00
C ILE A 384 8.60 27.05 10.07
N CYS A 385 9.13 28.24 9.77
CA CYS A 385 9.04 29.39 10.68
C CYS A 385 7.57 29.81 10.91
N ASN A 386 6.74 29.79 9.85
CA ASN A 386 5.31 30.06 9.95
C ASN A 386 4.58 29.02 10.83
N ILE A 387 4.91 27.73 10.70
CA ILE A 387 4.38 26.66 11.58
C ILE A 387 4.84 26.87 13.02
N ARG A 388 6.12 27.18 13.24
CA ARG A 388 6.65 27.41 14.59
C ARG A 388 5.96 28.61 15.26
N GLN A 389 5.69 29.67 14.50
CA GLN A 389 4.90 30.80 14.98
C GLN A 389 3.45 30.41 15.29
N PHE A 390 2.84 29.55 14.46
CA PHE A 390 1.50 28.99 14.71
C PHE A 390 1.44 28.16 16.00
N GLU A 391 2.41 27.27 16.25
CA GLU A 391 2.49 26.48 17.49
C GLU A 391 2.77 27.35 18.73
N ILE A 392 3.59 28.39 18.60
CA ILE A 392 3.78 29.39 19.66
C ILE A 392 2.48 30.16 19.93
N ALA A 393 1.72 30.52 18.89
CA ALA A 393 0.43 31.19 19.02
C ALA A 393 -0.63 30.27 19.67
N LYS A 394 -0.64 28.98 19.32
CA LYS A 394 -1.50 27.94 19.92
C LYS A 394 -1.23 27.75 21.41
N LYS A 395 0.05 27.62 21.83
CA LYS A 395 0.44 27.59 23.25
C LYS A 395 -0.01 28.83 24.02
N ARG A 396 -0.07 30.00 23.37
CA ARG A 396 -0.54 31.25 23.99
C ARG A 396 -2.07 31.35 24.09
N LEU A 397 -2.81 30.64 23.25
CA LEU A 397 -4.27 30.73 23.16
C LEU A 397 -5.04 29.69 24.00
N ARG A 398 -4.37 28.74 24.67
CA ARG A 398 -5.02 27.61 25.37
C ARG A 398 -6.13 26.98 24.51
N ILE A 399 -5.76 26.57 23.29
CA ILE A 399 -6.54 25.65 22.44
C ILE A 399 -5.95 24.27 22.60
#